data_AF-A0A6J6EIL8-F1
#
_entry.id   AF-A0A6J6EIL8-F1
#
_cell.length_a   1.000
_cell.length_b   1.000
_cell.length_c   1.000
_cell.angle_alpha   90.00
_cell.angle_beta   90.00
_cell.angle_gamma   90.00
#
_symmetry.space_group_name_H-M   'P 1'
#
loop_
_entity.id
_entity.type
_entity.pdbx_description
1 polymer ?
#
loop_
_entity_poly.entity_id
_entity_poly.type
_entity_poly.pdbx_seq_one_letter_code
_entity_poly.pdbx_strand_id
1 'polypeptide(L)' 'MENNVDSSEQARPLDVNLENLVAEVRAELTEIDAMDVSDHAVRFEQLHTKLNSALSSIDGM' A
#
# COMPACT_ATOMS: atom_id res chain seq x y z
N MET A 1 -37.16 -30.06 37.08
CA MET A 1 -35.81 -29.48 37.15
C MET A 1 -35.29 -29.47 35.73
N GLU A 2 -35.29 -28.27 35.16
CA GLU A 2 -34.99 -27.92 33.76
C GLU A 2 -33.71 -28.55 33.22
N ASN A 3 -33.81 -29.15 32.04
CA ASN A 3 -32.66 -29.32 31.15
C ASN A 3 -32.62 -28.10 30.23
N ASN A 4 -31.70 -27.18 30.52
CA ASN A 4 -31.41 -26.02 29.69
C ASN A 4 -29.95 -26.10 29.25
N VAL A 5 -29.71 -26.46 27.98
CA VAL A 5 -28.54 -25.97 27.26
C VAL A 5 -29.02 -25.55 25.88
N ASP A 6 -29.16 -24.24 25.78
CA ASP A 6 -29.48 -23.40 24.65
C ASP A 6 -28.65 -23.76 23.40
N SER A 7 -29.35 -24.17 22.33
CA SER A 7 -28.79 -24.32 20.99
C SER A 7 -28.67 -22.95 20.34
N SER A 8 -27.76 -22.11 20.81
CA SER A 8 -27.30 -20.95 20.07
C SER A 8 -26.01 -21.32 19.35
N GLU A 9 -26.10 -21.73 18.09
CA GLU A 9 -24.98 -21.72 17.13
C GLU A 9 -24.52 -20.26 16.97
N GLN A 10 -23.69 -19.83 17.92
CA GLN A 10 -22.96 -18.58 17.83
C GLN A 10 -22.06 -18.68 16.61
N ALA A 11 -22.27 -17.75 15.68
CA ALA A 11 -21.43 -17.55 14.50
C ALA A 11 -19.97 -17.70 14.91
N ARG A 12 -19.32 -18.79 14.46
CA ARG A 12 -17.90 -18.98 14.69
C ARG A 12 -17.21 -17.74 14.11
N PRO A 13 -16.51 -16.93 14.92
CA PRO A 13 -15.64 -15.93 14.33
C PRO A 13 -14.70 -16.71 13.42
N LEU A 14 -14.63 -16.32 12.15
CA LEU A 14 -13.63 -16.83 11.24
C LEU A 14 -12.31 -16.76 12.00
N ASP A 15 -11.73 -17.92 12.26
CA ASP A 15 -10.45 -18.07 12.94
C ASP A 15 -9.39 -17.56 11.95
N VAL A 16 -9.40 -16.24 11.73
CA VAL A 16 -8.37 -15.53 11.01
C VAL A 16 -7.15 -15.79 11.87
N ASN A 17 -6.29 -16.70 11.42
CA ASN A 17 -5.03 -16.99 12.09
C ASN A 17 -4.25 -15.66 12.15
N LEU A 18 -4.41 -14.94 13.26
CA LEU A 18 -3.89 -13.58 13.45
C LEU A 18 -2.38 -13.55 13.23
N GLU A 19 -1.70 -14.65 13.56
CA GLU A 19 -0.27 -14.84 13.31
C GLU A 19 0.07 -14.82 11.82
N ASN A 20 -0.76 -15.45 10.98
CA ASN A 20 -0.59 -15.43 9.52
C ASN A 20 -0.84 -14.03 8.96
N LEU A 21 -1.89 -13.35 9.44
CA LEU A 21 -2.18 -11.96 9.03
C LEU A 21 -1.03 -11.01 9.42
N VAL A 22 -0.47 -11.16 10.62
CA VAL A 22 0.66 -10.35 11.09
C VAL A 22 1.93 -10.64 10.27
N ALA A 23 2.15 -11.89 9.86
CA ALA A 23 3.28 -12.26 9.00
C ALA A 23 3.15 -11.66 7.59
N GLU A 24 1.96 -11.73 7.00
CA GLU A 24 1.65 -11.14 5.69
C GLU A 24 1.86 -9.62 5.70
N VAL A 25 1.29 -8.92 6.69
CA VAL A 25 1.45 -7.46 6.81
C VAL A 25 2.92 -7.05 7.01
N ARG A 26 3.68 -7.83 7.78
CA ARG A 26 5.12 -7.56 7.98
C ARG A 26 5.92 -7.72 6.70
N ALA A 27 5.61 -8.74 5.90
CA ALA A 27 6.25 -8.97 4.61
C ALA A 27 5.97 -7.81 3.65
N GLU A 28 4.71 -7.38 3.53
CA GLU A 28 4.30 -6.27 2.66
C GLU A 28 4.96 -4.94 3.07
N LEU A 29 5.00 -4.63 4.37
CA LEU A 29 5.69 -3.43 4.87
C LEU A 29 7.19 -3.44 4.57
N THR A 30 7.82 -4.62 4.62
CA THR A 30 9.25 -4.78 4.30
C THR A 30 9.50 -4.60 2.80
N GLU A 31 8.59 -5.08 1.95
CA GLU A 31 8.65 -4.86 0.51
C GLU A 31 8.46 -3.38 0.17
N ILE A 32 7.49 -2.68 0.78
CA ILE A 32 7.28 -1.24 0.59
C ILE A 32 8.49 -0.43 1.04
N ASP A 33 9.13 -0.80 2.15
CA ASP A 33 10.35 -0.13 2.64
C ASP A 33 11.56 -0.38 1.72
N ALA A 34 11.63 -1.56 1.10
CA ALA A 34 12.65 -1.90 0.12
C ALA A 34 12.35 -1.38 -1.30
N MET A 35 11.12 -0.92 -1.57
CA MET A 35 10.77 -0.26 -2.83
C MET A 35 11.46 1.10 -2.89
N ASP A 36 12.49 1.18 -3.74
CA ASP A 36 13.23 2.40 -3.95
C ASP A 36 12.35 3.45 -4.67
N VAL A 37 11.92 4.48 -3.95
CA VAL A 37 11.17 5.64 -4.49
C VAL A 37 12.11 6.62 -5.23
N SER A 38 13.31 6.18 -5.63
CA SER A 38 14.32 6.97 -6.33
C SER A 38 13.90 7.48 -7.71
N ASP A 39 12.81 6.97 -8.28
CA ASP A 39 12.32 7.37 -9.60
C ASP A 39 11.68 8.77 -9.63
N HIS A 40 11.41 9.39 -8.47
CA HIS A 40 10.91 10.76 -8.41
C HIS A 40 11.93 11.80 -8.85
N ALA A 41 13.21 11.64 -8.48
CA ALA A 41 14.26 12.59 -8.85
C ALA A 41 14.52 12.61 -10.36
N VAL A 42 14.59 11.42 -10.97
CA VAL A 42 14.78 11.25 -12.43
C VAL A 42 13.60 11.82 -13.21
N ARG A 43 12.37 11.49 -12.79
CA ARG A 43 11.15 12.00 -13.45
C ARG A 43 11.01 13.52 -13.28
N PHE A 44 11.41 14.07 -12.13
CA PHE A 44 11.41 15.52 -11.90
C PHE A 44 12.40 16.25 -12.81
N GLU A 45 13.65 15.79 -12.90
CA GLU A 45 14.67 16.39 -13.78
C GLU A 45 14.27 16.35 -15.26
N GLN A 46 13.71 15.21 -15.71
CA GLN A 46 13.19 15.08 -17.07
C GLN A 46 12.05 16.06 -17.35
N LEU A 47 11.12 16.20 -16.40
CA LEU A 47 9.99 17.12 -16.54
C LEU A 47 10.44 18.58 -16.51
N HIS A 48 11.37 18.94 -15.61
CA HIS A 48 11.95 20.27 -15.50
C HIS A 48 12.69 20.66 -16.79
N THR A 49 13.51 19.76 -17.34
CA THR A 49 14.21 19.95 -18.62
C THR A 49 13.22 20.22 -19.76
N LYS A 50 12.14 19.43 -19.84
CA LYS A 50 11.11 19.58 -20.87
C LYS A 50 10.38 20.91 -20.76
N LEU A 51 10.04 21.35 -19.55
CA LEU A 51 9.40 22.64 -19.30
C LEU A 51 10.31 23.81 -19.69
N ASN A 52 11.58 23.79 -19.27
CA ASN A 52 12.53 24.85 -19.58
C ASN A 52 12.77 24.99 -21.09
N SER A 53 12.85 23.86 -21.81
CA SER A 53 12.94 23.85 -23.27
C SER A 53 11.72 24.47 -23.94
N ALA A 54 10.51 24.17 -23.44
CA ALA A 54 9.27 24.74 -23.99
C ALA A 54 9.20 26.26 -23.74
N LEU A 55 9.54 26.72 -22.54
CA LEU A 55 9.58 28.15 -22.21
C LEU A 55 10.62 28.90 -23.05
N SER A 56 11.83 28.35 -23.20
CA SER A 56 12.88 28.93 -24.04
C SER A 56 12.49 28.99 -25.52
N SER A 57 11.70 28.03 -26.00
CA SER A 57 11.19 28.04 -27.38
C SER A 57 10.14 29.11 -27.63
N ILE A 58 9.41 29.53 -26.59
CA ILE A 58 8.42 30.62 -26.65
C ILE A 58 9.13 31.97 -26.57
N ASP A 59 10.18 32.09 -25.76
CA ASP A 59 10.94 33.34 -25.58
C ASP A 59 11.90 33.65 -26.76
N GLY A 60 12.20 32.64 -27.59
CA GLY A 60 13.05 32.75 -28.78
C GLY A 60 12.31 32.89 -30.12
N MET A 61 10.98 32.91 -30.12
CA MET A 61 10.10 33.19 -31.28
C MET A 61 9.60 34.62 -31.25
#